data_AF-A0A3N5QND3-F1
#
_entry.id   AF-A0A3N5QND3-F1
#
_cell.length_a   1.000
_cell.length_b   1.000
_cell.length_c   1.000
_cell.angle_alpha   90.00
_cell.angle_beta   90.00
_cell.angle_gamma   90.00
#
_symmetry.space_group_name_H-M   'P 1'
#
loop_
_entity.id
_entity.type
_entity.pdbx_description
1 polymer ?
#
loop_
_entity_poly.entity_id
_entity_poly.type
_entity_poly.pdbx_seq_one_letter_code
_entity_poly.pdbx_strand_id
1 'polypeptide(L)'
;MAISSAASAQEFLMDEEFRTYLPGENVVAEGTKGATAFIILSGAVRVLKQAKGREIPVATLGEGQVFGEMGLIEDRPRSATVRALSELKVRCIDREQFNELLRIKPAVLIPIMKSLFERIRQASDLLAENAIEENPGAAKLPATEVIMSGQTAEAQKILNQRRLLITKFPFLIGRESLDSESDVFYNNDLFIPETKPYIVSRNHLAIGNESGTIWVIDRGSAFGTIVNGREIGGQTGLFRAPLDQKQNQIIIGSVTSKFIFLLEIIPAQV
;
A
#
# COMPACT_ATOMS: atom_id res chain seq x y z
N MET A 1 52.03 -11.97 10.44
CA MET A 1 50.82 -12.02 9.61
C MET A 1 49.70 -11.31 10.35
N ALA A 2 49.43 -10.07 9.99
CA ALA A 2 48.26 -9.33 10.44
C ALA A 2 47.61 -8.81 9.14
N ILE A 3 46.47 -9.38 8.78
CA ILE A 3 45.76 -9.02 7.56
C ILE A 3 44.83 -7.85 7.89
N SER A 4 45.08 -6.76 7.18
CA SER A 4 44.30 -5.53 7.01
C SER A 4 42.80 -5.65 7.30
N SER A 5 42.32 -4.90 8.29
CA SER A 5 40.89 -4.78 8.67
C SER A 5 40.27 -3.42 8.28
N ALA A 6 40.79 -2.77 7.24
CA ALA A 6 40.27 -1.47 6.78
C ALA A 6 39.65 -1.51 5.36
N ALA A 7 39.64 -2.66 4.69
CA ALA A 7 39.11 -2.80 3.32
C ALA A 7 37.64 -3.30 3.25
N SER A 8 37.05 -3.81 4.34
CA SER A 8 35.80 -4.60 4.25
C SER A 8 34.48 -3.83 4.35
N ALA A 9 34.49 -2.50 4.50
CA ALA A 9 33.25 -1.70 4.56
C ALA A 9 32.97 -0.88 3.29
N GLN A 10 33.95 -0.78 2.39
CA GLN A 10 33.88 0.07 1.19
C GLN A 10 33.68 -0.74 -0.11
N GLU A 11 33.86 -2.06 -0.05
CA GLU A 11 33.81 -2.97 -1.20
C GLU A 11 32.50 -3.75 -1.33
N PHE A 12 31.58 -3.62 -0.35
CA PHE A 12 30.29 -4.30 -0.36
C PHE A 12 29.17 -3.29 -0.75
N LEU A 13 28.47 -3.62 -1.84
CA LEU A 13 27.31 -2.93 -2.46
C LEU A 13 27.63 -1.87 -3.55
N MET A 14 28.40 -2.26 -4.58
CA MET A 14 28.46 -1.56 -5.88
C MET A 14 27.93 -2.40 -7.06
N ASP A 15 27.15 -3.46 -6.82
CA ASP A 15 26.30 -4.03 -7.86
C ASP A 15 24.94 -3.30 -7.83
N GLU A 16 24.99 -1.98 -8.02
CA GLU A 16 23.79 -1.19 -8.23
C GLU A 16 23.29 -1.46 -9.65
N GLU A 17 22.30 -2.34 -9.79
CA GLU A 17 21.69 -2.64 -11.08
C GLU A 17 21.00 -1.36 -11.62
N PHE A 18 21.76 -0.58 -12.37
CA PHE A 18 21.23 0.55 -13.11
C PHE A 18 20.64 0.02 -14.43
N ARG A 19 19.51 0.60 -14.82
CA ARG A 19 18.87 0.28 -16.09
C ARG A 19 18.78 1.53 -16.94
N THR A 20 18.93 1.36 -18.24
CA THR A 20 18.79 2.42 -19.22
C THR A 20 17.60 2.16 -20.12
N TYR A 21 16.92 3.24 -20.51
CA TYR A 21 15.75 3.19 -21.39
C TYR A 21 15.87 4.28 -22.45
N LEU A 22 15.43 3.97 -23.66
CA LEU A 22 15.35 4.91 -24.77
C LEU A 22 14.07 5.75 -24.70
N PRO A 23 14.05 6.95 -25.31
CA PRO A 23 12.83 7.76 -25.40
C PRO A 23 11.66 6.96 -25.96
N GLY A 24 10.51 7.02 -25.27
CA GLY A 24 9.29 6.32 -25.64
C GLY A 24 9.11 4.94 -25.01
N GLU A 25 10.13 4.36 -24.39
CA GLU A 25 10.01 3.05 -23.73
C GLU A 25 9.21 3.13 -22.42
N ASN A 26 8.35 2.14 -22.18
CA ASN A 26 7.66 1.99 -20.91
C ASN A 26 8.60 1.33 -19.90
N VAL A 27 8.90 2.03 -18.81
CA VAL A 27 9.67 1.48 -17.68
C VAL A 27 8.76 0.64 -16.78
N VAL A 28 7.52 1.12 -16.60
CA VAL A 28 6.47 0.49 -15.79
C VAL A 28 5.15 0.63 -16.54
N ALA A 29 4.30 -0.39 -16.49
CA ALA A 29 2.96 -0.36 -17.08
C ALA A 29 1.88 -0.43 -15.99
N GLU A 30 0.84 0.39 -16.11
CA GLU A 30 -0.32 0.38 -15.22
C GLU A 30 -0.96 -1.01 -15.13
N GLY A 31 -1.44 -1.38 -13.94
CA GLY A 31 -2.13 -2.65 -13.69
C GLY A 31 -1.20 -3.87 -13.60
N THR A 32 0.09 -3.73 -13.96
CA THR A 32 1.06 -4.83 -13.77
C THR A 32 1.43 -4.99 -12.31
N LYS A 33 1.89 -6.19 -11.92
CA LYS A 33 2.48 -6.42 -10.60
C LYS A 33 3.97 -6.09 -10.63
N GLY A 34 4.49 -5.50 -9.56
CA GLY A 34 5.93 -5.30 -9.39
C GLY A 34 6.25 -4.54 -8.12
N ALA A 35 7.28 -5.00 -7.41
CA ALA A 35 7.73 -4.47 -6.12
C ALA A 35 9.12 -3.82 -6.24
N THR A 36 9.29 -2.95 -7.24
CA THR A 36 10.56 -2.24 -7.50
C THR A 36 10.30 -0.74 -7.60
N ALA A 37 11.10 0.07 -6.92
CA ALA A 37 11.17 1.51 -7.08
C ALA A 37 12.35 1.90 -7.96
N PHE A 38 12.27 3.08 -8.58
CA PHE A 38 13.27 3.59 -9.50
C PHE A 38 13.66 5.00 -9.10
N ILE A 39 14.96 5.24 -8.91
CA ILE A 39 15.52 6.58 -8.72
C ILE A 39 16.09 7.05 -10.05
N ILE A 40 15.65 8.20 -10.54
CA ILE A 40 16.14 8.77 -11.79
C ILE A 40 17.54 9.36 -11.56
N LEU A 41 18.55 8.76 -12.20
CA LEU A 41 19.93 9.22 -12.15
C LEU A 41 20.23 10.24 -13.26
N SER A 42 19.57 10.11 -14.41
CA SER A 42 19.58 11.11 -15.48
C SER A 42 18.39 10.90 -16.42
N GLY A 43 17.98 11.97 -17.10
CA GLY A 43 16.86 11.96 -18.04
C GLY A 43 15.52 12.32 -17.39
N ALA A 44 14.43 12.10 -18.12
CA ALA A 44 13.07 12.42 -17.69
C ALA A 44 12.06 11.34 -18.11
N VAL A 45 10.98 11.23 -17.34
CA VAL A 45 9.85 10.33 -17.61
C VAL A 45 8.52 11.07 -17.53
N ARG A 46 7.51 10.53 -18.21
CA ARG A 46 6.11 10.94 -18.08
C ARG A 46 5.32 9.83 -17.40
N VAL A 47 4.51 10.23 -16.42
CA VAL A 47 3.57 9.35 -15.74
C VAL A 47 2.20 9.49 -16.40
N LEU A 48 1.61 8.37 -16.78
CA LEU A 48 0.39 8.27 -17.59
C LEU A 48 -0.62 7.38 -16.87
N LYS A 49 -1.87 7.83 -16.78
CA LYS A 49 -2.98 7.05 -16.21
C LYS A 49 -4.04 6.77 -17.25
N GLN A 50 -4.58 5.56 -17.26
CA GLN A 50 -5.72 5.20 -18.09
C GLN A 50 -7.01 5.77 -17.49
N ALA A 51 -7.71 6.60 -18.25
CA ALA A 51 -9.02 7.09 -17.88
C ALA A 51 -9.91 7.20 -19.12
N LYS A 52 -11.11 6.59 -19.04
CA LYS A 52 -12.09 6.56 -20.14
C LYS A 52 -11.49 6.09 -21.47
N GLY A 53 -10.59 5.10 -21.41
CA GLY A 53 -9.91 4.50 -22.58
C GLY A 53 -8.82 5.37 -23.21
N ARG A 54 -8.32 6.39 -22.51
CA ARG A 54 -7.23 7.26 -22.96
C ARG A 54 -6.12 7.35 -21.92
N GLU A 55 -4.88 7.46 -22.39
CA GLU A 55 -3.74 7.83 -21.55
C GLU A 55 -3.80 9.33 -21.24
N ILE A 56 -3.89 9.67 -19.96
CA ILE A 56 -3.84 11.05 -19.48
C ILE A 56 -2.50 11.26 -18.77
N PRO A 57 -1.70 12.28 -19.17
CA PRO A 57 -0.49 12.64 -18.44
C PRO A 57 -0.87 13.21 -17.06
N VAL A 58 -0.31 12.63 -16.01
CA VAL A 58 -0.56 13.07 -14.62
C VAL A 58 0.66 13.71 -13.97
N ALA A 59 1.87 13.40 -14.44
CA ALA A 59 3.10 14.04 -13.96
C ALA A 59 4.25 13.89 -14.98
N THR A 60 5.27 14.73 -14.84
CA THR A 60 6.59 14.55 -15.45
C THR A 60 7.62 14.53 -14.32
N LEU A 61 8.56 13.59 -14.38
CA LEU A 61 9.60 13.43 -13.36
C LEU A 61 10.99 13.48 -14.01
N GLY A 62 11.95 14.05 -13.30
CA GLY A 62 13.35 14.19 -13.74
C GLY A 62 14.35 13.66 -12.72
N GLU A 63 15.62 14.01 -12.94
CA GLU A 63 16.75 13.60 -12.09
C GLU A 63 16.50 13.83 -10.59
N GLY A 64 16.90 12.86 -9.77
CA GLY A 64 16.72 12.87 -8.32
C GLY A 64 15.33 12.47 -7.85
N GLN A 65 14.32 12.46 -8.72
CA GLN A 65 12.96 12.03 -8.38
C GLN A 65 12.80 10.50 -8.48
N VAL A 66 11.78 10.00 -7.79
CA VAL A 66 11.50 8.57 -7.64
C VAL A 66 10.13 8.23 -8.20
N PHE A 67 10.02 7.08 -8.86
CA PHE A 67 8.75 6.48 -9.26
C PHE A 67 8.70 4.98 -8.96
N GLY A 68 7.48 4.40 -8.95
CA GLY A 68 7.27 2.99 -8.67
C GLY A 68 7.36 2.63 -7.18
N GLU A 69 7.59 3.61 -6.31
CA GLU A 69 7.67 3.46 -4.86
C GLU A 69 6.35 2.94 -4.26
N MET A 70 5.21 3.32 -4.83
CA MET A 70 3.91 2.82 -4.37
C MET A 70 3.81 1.29 -4.51
N GLY A 71 4.30 0.71 -5.61
CA GLY A 71 4.26 -0.75 -5.78
C GLY A 71 5.32 -1.49 -4.96
N LEU A 72 6.38 -0.79 -4.53
CA LEU A 72 7.36 -1.32 -3.59
C LEU A 72 6.75 -1.42 -2.17
N ILE A 73 6.07 -0.36 -1.74
CA ILE A 73 5.52 -0.17 -0.39
C ILE A 73 4.16 -0.87 -0.22
N GLU A 74 3.28 -0.74 -1.20
CA GLU A 74 1.96 -1.37 -1.23
C GLU A 74 2.02 -2.68 -2.02
N ASP A 75 1.22 -3.68 -1.63
CA ASP A 75 1.09 -4.92 -2.40
C ASP A 75 0.10 -4.80 -3.58
N ARG A 76 -0.09 -3.58 -4.10
CA ARG A 76 -1.06 -3.27 -5.17
C ARG A 76 -0.43 -3.27 -6.57
N PRO A 77 -1.23 -3.50 -7.63
CA PRO A 77 -0.79 -3.27 -9.00
C PRO A 77 -0.31 -1.83 -9.22
N ARG A 78 0.54 -1.64 -10.23
CA ARG A 78 1.06 -0.32 -10.61
C ARG A 78 -0.10 0.64 -10.92
N SER A 79 -0.08 1.80 -10.28
CA SER A 79 -1.14 2.81 -10.37
C SER A 79 -1.13 3.64 -11.66
N ALA A 80 -0.04 3.58 -12.42
CA ALA A 80 0.18 4.33 -13.64
C ALA A 80 1.27 3.68 -14.50
N THR A 81 1.27 4.00 -15.79
CA THR A 81 2.36 3.73 -16.73
C THR A 81 3.41 4.82 -16.59
N VAL A 82 4.69 4.47 -16.64
CA VAL A 82 5.82 5.42 -16.66
C VAL A 82 6.60 5.21 -17.94
N ARG A 83 6.72 6.26 -18.75
CA ARG A 83 7.34 6.23 -20.07
C ARG A 83 8.52 7.20 -20.13
N ALA A 84 9.65 6.76 -20.66
CA ALA A 84 10.82 7.60 -20.85
C ALA A 84 10.53 8.72 -21.87
N LEU A 85 10.92 9.96 -21.54
CA LEU A 85 10.85 11.12 -22.43
C LEU A 85 12.17 11.42 -23.11
N SER A 86 13.28 11.06 -22.46
CA SER A 86 14.64 11.16 -22.96
C SER A 86 15.34 9.82 -22.78
N GLU A 87 16.60 9.72 -23.21
CA GLU A 87 17.48 8.67 -22.68
C GLU A 87 17.46 8.76 -21.16
N LEU A 88 17.13 7.65 -20.52
CA LEU A 88 16.83 7.57 -19.11
C LEU A 88 17.79 6.58 -18.46
N LYS A 89 18.43 6.98 -17.36
CA LYS A 89 19.18 6.09 -16.49
C LYS A 89 18.53 6.07 -15.11
N VAL A 90 18.23 4.89 -14.60
CA VAL A 90 17.63 4.71 -13.29
C VAL A 90 18.42 3.73 -12.44
N ARG A 91 18.38 3.93 -11.12
CA ARG A 91 18.74 2.90 -10.15
C ARG A 91 17.48 2.14 -9.74
N CYS A 92 17.54 0.82 -9.77
CA CYS A 92 16.43 -0.04 -9.34
C CYS A 92 16.62 -0.41 -7.86
N ILE A 93 15.52 -0.41 -7.10
CA ILE A 93 15.50 -0.84 -5.71
C ILE A 93 14.31 -1.78 -5.53
N ASP A 94 14.57 -3.07 -5.34
CA ASP A 94 13.55 -4.04 -4.97
C ASP A 94 13.27 -4.05 -3.45
N ARG A 95 12.36 -4.92 -3.00
CA ARG A 95 11.90 -4.96 -1.61
C ARG A 95 13.00 -5.44 -0.66
N GLU A 96 13.75 -6.44 -1.09
CA GLU A 96 14.87 -7.00 -0.35
C GLU A 96 15.97 -5.95 -0.16
N GLN A 97 16.36 -5.28 -1.24
CA GLN A 97 17.32 -4.15 -1.22
C GLN A 97 16.80 -2.99 -0.37
N PHE A 98 15.51 -2.67 -0.43
CA PHE A 98 14.94 -1.61 0.42
C PHE A 98 15.06 -1.96 1.91
N ASN A 99 14.71 -3.19 2.28
CA ASN A 99 14.82 -3.68 3.66
C ASN A 99 16.28 -3.64 4.16
N GLU A 100 17.24 -3.99 3.30
CA GLU A 100 18.66 -3.91 3.62
C GLU A 100 19.15 -2.46 3.75
N LEU A 101 18.81 -1.60 2.80
CA LEU A 101 19.17 -0.17 2.82
C LEU A 101 18.62 0.53 4.05
N LEU A 102 17.40 0.20 4.49
CA LEU A 102 16.83 0.78 5.70
C LEU A 102 17.66 0.43 6.95
N ARG A 103 18.23 -0.78 7.02
CA ARG A 103 19.06 -1.24 8.14
C ARG A 103 20.48 -0.67 8.11
N ILE A 104 21.11 -0.65 6.93
CA ILE A 104 22.55 -0.42 6.80
C ILE A 104 22.87 1.00 6.32
N LYS A 105 22.07 1.57 5.43
CA LYS A 105 22.32 2.87 4.79
C LYS A 105 21.02 3.68 4.59
N PRO A 106 20.30 4.06 5.66
CA PRO A 106 18.99 4.72 5.56
C PRO A 106 19.04 6.06 4.81
N ALA A 107 20.21 6.71 4.75
CA ALA A 107 20.40 7.93 3.97
C ALA A 107 20.08 7.77 2.47
N VAL A 108 20.24 6.57 1.91
CA VAL A 108 19.92 6.26 0.50
C VAL A 108 18.41 6.35 0.24
N LEU A 109 17.57 6.21 1.27
CA LEU A 109 16.11 6.24 1.17
C LEU A 109 15.52 7.65 1.29
N ILE A 110 16.34 8.66 1.66
CA ILE A 110 15.89 10.05 1.79
C ILE A 110 15.23 10.59 0.51
N PRO A 111 15.74 10.35 -0.72
CA PRO A 111 15.08 10.80 -1.94
C PRO A 111 13.67 10.21 -2.13
N ILE A 112 13.47 8.94 -1.73
CA ILE A 112 12.15 8.28 -1.77
C ILE A 112 11.20 9.02 -0.81
N MET A 113 11.62 9.25 0.42
CA MET A 113 10.81 9.98 1.42
C MET A 113 10.48 11.40 0.97
N LYS A 114 11.45 12.14 0.42
CA LYS A 114 11.23 13.49 -0.13
C LYS A 114 10.21 13.47 -1.27
N SER A 115 10.35 12.55 -2.22
CA SER A 115 9.41 12.36 -3.33
C SER A 115 7.98 12.12 -2.82
N LEU A 116 7.80 11.27 -1.81
CA LEU A 116 6.50 11.02 -1.21
C LEU A 116 5.89 12.28 -0.57
N PHE A 117 6.68 13.04 0.21
CA PHE A 117 6.19 14.28 0.82
C PHE A 117 5.85 15.36 -0.22
N GLU A 118 6.62 15.48 -1.29
CA GLU A 118 6.33 16.38 -2.40
C GLU A 118 5.02 16.01 -3.11
N ARG A 119 4.80 14.72 -3.38
CA ARG A 119 3.55 14.22 -3.97
C ARG A 119 2.34 14.48 -3.08
N ILE A 120 2.47 14.29 -1.77
CA ILE A 120 1.40 14.61 -0.80
C ILE A 120 1.04 16.09 -0.89
N ARG A 121 2.04 16.98 -0.92
CA ARG A 121 1.83 18.42 -1.04
C ARG A 121 1.12 18.78 -2.34
N GLN A 122 1.63 18.29 -3.48
CA GLN A 122 1.01 18.52 -4.80
C GLN A 122 -0.45 18.04 -4.84
N ALA A 123 -0.73 16.85 -4.33
CA ALA A 123 -2.10 16.34 -4.27
C ALA A 123 -2.99 17.19 -3.35
N SER A 124 -2.46 17.64 -2.22
CA SER A 124 -3.18 18.50 -1.27
C SER A 124 -3.48 19.87 -1.86
N ASP A 125 -2.52 20.47 -2.55
CA ASP A 125 -2.66 21.77 -3.20
C ASP A 125 -3.72 21.70 -4.32
N LEU A 126 -3.70 20.64 -5.14
CA LEU A 126 -4.75 20.39 -6.15
C LEU A 126 -6.14 20.23 -5.52
N LEU A 127 -6.24 19.55 -4.38
CA LEU A 127 -7.52 19.44 -3.67
C LEU A 127 -7.96 20.78 -3.09
N ALA A 128 -7.03 21.57 -2.54
CA ALA A 128 -7.31 22.90 -2.00
C ALA A 128 -7.79 23.87 -3.09
N GLU A 129 -7.16 23.86 -4.27
CA GLU A 129 -7.57 24.64 -5.44
C GLU A 129 -8.99 24.26 -5.91
N ASN A 130 -9.33 22.96 -5.90
CA ASN A 130 -10.66 22.46 -6.26
C ASN A 130 -11.70 22.65 -5.15
N ALA A 131 -11.28 22.79 -3.88
CA ALA A 131 -12.15 22.93 -2.72
C ALA A 131 -12.63 24.37 -2.47
N ILE A 132 -12.20 25.35 -3.28
CA ILE A 132 -12.67 26.74 -3.18
C ILE A 132 -14.18 26.88 -3.45
N GLU A 133 -14.87 25.85 -3.95
CA GLU A 133 -16.33 25.88 -4.20
C GLU A 133 -17.24 25.17 -3.17
N GLU A 134 -16.77 24.52 -2.09
CA GLU A 134 -17.68 24.04 -1.03
C GLU A 134 -17.17 24.28 0.41
N ASN A 135 -18.01 25.04 1.13
CA ASN A 135 -18.00 25.60 2.50
C ASN A 135 -17.10 24.97 3.60
N PRO A 136 -16.58 25.80 4.54
CA PRO A 136 -15.70 25.39 5.62
C PRO A 136 -16.50 24.87 6.82
N GLY A 137 -16.12 23.70 7.31
CA GLY A 137 -16.72 23.11 8.50
C GLY A 137 -16.14 21.75 8.80
N ALA A 138 -14.83 21.67 9.05
CA ALA A 138 -14.23 20.49 9.67
C ALA A 138 -14.69 20.43 11.14
N ALA A 139 -15.97 20.10 11.35
CA ALA A 139 -16.43 19.60 12.62
C ALA A 139 -15.59 18.36 12.93
N LYS A 140 -14.98 18.35 14.11
CA LYS A 140 -14.27 17.19 14.63
C LYS A 140 -15.29 16.07 14.79
N LEU A 141 -15.44 15.26 13.75
CA LEU A 141 -16.42 14.19 13.73
C LEU A 141 -16.09 13.22 14.87
N PRO A 142 -17.10 12.81 15.63
CA PRO A 142 -16.87 12.19 16.91
C PRO A 142 -16.28 10.77 16.69
N ALA A 143 -15.41 10.34 17.60
CA ALA A 143 -14.55 9.16 17.44
C ALA A 143 -15.39 7.89 17.20
N THR A 144 -15.52 7.48 15.94
CA THR A 144 -16.32 6.31 15.57
C THR A 144 -15.56 5.05 15.97
N GLU A 145 -16.12 4.27 16.89
CA GLU A 145 -15.55 2.98 17.30
C GLU A 145 -16.14 1.86 16.44
N VAL A 146 -15.34 0.83 16.18
CA VAL A 146 -15.80 -0.37 15.46
C VAL A 146 -15.62 -1.57 16.35
N ILE A 147 -16.69 -2.35 16.55
CA ILE A 147 -16.58 -3.65 17.20
C ILE A 147 -16.57 -4.74 16.16
N MET A 148 -15.50 -5.54 16.16
CA MET A 148 -15.37 -6.74 15.35
C MET A 148 -15.71 -8.00 16.16
N SER A 149 -16.43 -8.93 15.55
CA SER A 149 -16.74 -10.25 16.10
C SER A 149 -16.64 -11.33 15.04
N GLY A 150 -16.41 -12.59 15.45
CA GLY A 150 -16.30 -13.71 14.52
C GLY A 150 -17.66 -14.35 14.23
N GLN A 151 -18.02 -14.49 12.95
CA GLN A 151 -19.24 -15.18 12.52
C GLN A 151 -19.05 -16.68 12.36
N THR A 152 -17.84 -17.12 12.03
CA THR A 152 -17.44 -18.52 11.92
C THR A 152 -16.61 -18.96 13.13
N ALA A 153 -16.50 -20.27 13.35
CA ALA A 153 -15.67 -20.82 14.42
C ALA A 153 -14.18 -20.42 14.27
N GLU A 154 -13.68 -20.35 13.04
CA GLU A 154 -12.32 -19.91 12.72
C GLU A 154 -12.12 -18.43 13.06
N ALA A 155 -13.03 -17.55 12.67
CA ALA A 155 -12.96 -16.12 13.00
C ALA A 155 -13.09 -15.87 14.51
N GLN A 156 -13.94 -16.62 15.20
CA GLN A 156 -14.07 -16.54 16.65
C GLN A 156 -12.79 -16.97 17.37
N LYS A 157 -12.12 -18.01 16.89
CA LYS A 157 -10.81 -18.43 17.44
C LYS A 157 -9.76 -17.34 17.31
N ILE A 158 -9.71 -16.65 16.17
CA ILE A 158 -8.79 -15.51 15.93
C ILE A 158 -8.97 -14.42 16.98
N LEU A 159 -10.23 -14.12 17.34
CA LEU A 159 -10.55 -13.11 18.35
C LEU A 159 -10.58 -13.67 19.78
N ASN A 160 -10.04 -14.88 20.02
CA ASN A 160 -10.07 -15.56 21.32
C ASN A 160 -11.48 -15.66 21.94
N GLN A 161 -12.50 -15.92 21.11
CA GLN A 161 -13.91 -16.00 21.49
C GLN A 161 -14.46 -14.69 22.10
N ARG A 162 -13.87 -13.54 21.75
CA ARG A 162 -14.28 -12.21 22.22
C ARG A 162 -14.61 -11.27 21.07
N ARG A 163 -15.23 -10.15 21.43
CA ARG A 163 -15.40 -9.01 20.54
C ARG A 163 -14.15 -8.11 20.65
N LEU A 164 -13.62 -7.65 19.53
CA LEU A 164 -12.47 -6.77 19.45
C LEU A 164 -12.95 -5.34 19.22
N LEU A 165 -12.56 -4.42 20.10
CA LEU A 165 -12.80 -2.99 19.94
C LEU A 165 -11.66 -2.37 19.12
N ILE A 166 -12.01 -1.74 18.00
CA ILE A 166 -11.09 -1.06 17.10
C ILE A 166 -11.27 0.44 17.29
N THR A 167 -10.24 1.07 17.84
CA THR A 167 -10.17 2.53 18.09
C THR A 167 -9.00 3.21 17.35
N LYS A 168 -8.05 2.41 16.84
CA LYS A 168 -6.94 2.86 16.00
C LYS A 168 -7.32 2.68 14.54
N PHE A 169 -7.20 3.74 13.75
CA PHE A 169 -7.36 3.69 12.30
C PHE A 169 -6.10 4.23 11.60
N PRO A 170 -5.64 3.61 10.48
CA PRO A 170 -6.16 2.37 9.94
C PRO A 170 -5.85 1.17 10.85
N PHE A 171 -6.79 0.23 10.95
CA PHE A 171 -6.60 -1.06 11.59
C PHE A 171 -6.25 -2.11 10.55
N LEU A 172 -5.08 -2.70 10.65
CA LEU A 172 -4.46 -3.49 9.59
C LEU A 172 -4.66 -4.99 9.83
N ILE A 173 -5.12 -5.72 8.81
CA ILE A 173 -5.36 -7.16 8.90
C ILE A 173 -4.61 -7.89 7.80
N GLY A 174 -3.99 -9.01 8.15
CA GLY A 174 -3.30 -9.87 7.19
C GLY A 174 -2.95 -11.24 7.73
N ARG A 175 -2.45 -12.11 6.85
CA ARG A 175 -2.07 -13.49 7.21
C ARG A 175 -0.81 -13.52 8.05
N GLU A 176 -0.79 -14.37 9.06
CA GLU A 176 0.40 -14.66 9.87
C GLU A 176 1.52 -15.30 9.02
N SER A 177 2.76 -14.86 9.24
CA SER A 177 3.95 -15.33 8.52
C SER A 177 5.15 -15.40 9.45
N LEU A 178 5.91 -16.49 9.38
CA LEU A 178 7.12 -16.69 10.17
C LEU A 178 8.28 -15.78 9.73
N ASP A 179 8.30 -15.35 8.46
CA ASP A 179 9.34 -14.47 7.90
C ASP A 179 9.18 -12.97 8.26
N SER A 180 8.31 -12.66 9.23
CA SER A 180 7.81 -11.32 9.53
C SER A 180 8.85 -10.33 10.05
N GLU A 181 9.88 -10.79 10.76
CA GLU A 181 10.91 -9.91 11.33
C GLU A 181 11.81 -9.26 10.26
N SER A 182 11.84 -9.83 9.06
CA SER A 182 12.75 -9.39 8.00
C SER A 182 12.17 -8.32 7.07
N ASP A 183 10.84 -8.22 6.96
CA ASP A 183 10.13 -7.37 6.00
C ASP A 183 9.41 -6.20 6.70
N VAL A 184 9.93 -4.98 6.52
CA VAL A 184 9.38 -3.78 7.20
C VAL A 184 7.99 -3.36 6.71
N PHE A 185 7.54 -3.94 5.59
CA PHE A 185 6.20 -3.71 5.04
C PHE A 185 5.14 -4.66 5.60
N TYR A 186 5.54 -5.60 6.47
CA TYR A 186 4.63 -6.51 7.16
C TYR A 186 4.25 -5.95 8.54
N ASN A 187 3.15 -5.21 8.61
CA ASN A 187 2.79 -4.41 9.80
C ASN A 187 1.29 -4.48 10.16
N ASN A 188 0.75 -5.67 10.43
CA ASN A 188 -0.67 -5.81 10.78
C ASN A 188 -0.96 -5.66 12.28
N ASP A 189 -2.18 -5.23 12.61
CA ASP A 189 -2.73 -5.20 13.96
C ASP A 189 -3.46 -6.51 14.33
N LEU A 190 -4.04 -7.20 13.33
CA LEU A 190 -4.64 -8.53 13.47
C LEU A 190 -4.02 -9.51 12.48
N PHE A 191 -3.51 -10.63 13.00
CA PHE A 191 -2.93 -11.70 12.21
C PHE A 191 -3.87 -12.89 12.09
N ILE A 192 -4.04 -13.38 10.86
CA ILE A 192 -4.87 -14.54 10.54
C ILE A 192 -3.96 -15.76 10.35
N PRO A 193 -3.99 -16.76 11.26
CA PRO A 193 -3.26 -17.99 11.08
C PRO A 193 -3.91 -18.82 9.96
N GLU A 194 -3.11 -19.23 8.99
CA GLU A 194 -3.58 -20.03 7.86
C GLU A 194 -2.48 -20.99 7.39
N THR A 195 -2.89 -22.17 6.91
CA THR A 195 -2.01 -23.16 6.28
C THR A 195 -2.32 -23.27 4.79
N LYS A 196 -1.37 -23.80 4.00
CA LYS A 196 -1.52 -23.88 2.54
C LYS A 196 -2.75 -24.74 2.14
N PRO A 197 -3.48 -24.36 1.08
CA PRO A 197 -3.26 -23.19 0.22
C PRO A 197 -3.75 -21.89 0.88
N TYR A 198 -2.96 -20.82 0.73
CA TYR A 198 -3.30 -19.51 1.33
C TYR A 198 -4.36 -18.79 0.51
N ILE A 199 -5.45 -18.36 1.15
CA ILE A 199 -6.44 -17.43 0.56
C ILE A 199 -6.34 -16.03 1.18
N VAL A 200 -5.62 -15.88 2.29
CA VAL A 200 -5.36 -14.60 2.93
C VAL A 200 -3.94 -14.12 2.58
N SER A 201 -3.83 -12.92 2.00
CA SER A 201 -2.55 -12.24 1.78
C SER A 201 -1.88 -11.79 3.09
N ARG A 202 -0.54 -11.69 3.09
CA ARG A 202 0.26 -11.19 4.22
C ARG A 202 -0.15 -9.78 4.66
N ASN A 203 -0.39 -8.89 3.70
CA ASN A 203 -1.08 -7.61 3.91
C ASN A 203 -2.40 -7.70 3.15
N HIS A 204 -3.51 -7.90 3.86
CA HIS A 204 -4.78 -8.20 3.19
C HIS A 204 -5.66 -6.97 3.04
N LEU A 205 -6.04 -6.36 4.16
CA LEU A 205 -6.94 -5.22 4.19
C LEU A 205 -6.59 -4.26 5.32
N ALA A 206 -7.19 -3.08 5.25
CA ALA A 206 -7.26 -2.10 6.33
C ALA A 206 -8.72 -1.72 6.59
N ILE A 207 -9.05 -1.44 7.85
CA ILE A 207 -10.25 -0.70 8.21
C ILE A 207 -9.82 0.74 8.45
N GLY A 208 -10.34 1.69 7.67
CA GLY A 208 -9.99 3.11 7.74
C GLY A 208 -11.17 3.95 8.23
N ASN A 209 -10.86 5.15 8.73
CA ASN A 209 -11.85 6.18 9.05
C ASN A 209 -11.50 7.44 8.25
N GLU A 210 -12.33 7.79 7.27
CA GLU A 210 -12.19 8.99 6.46
C GLU A 210 -13.38 9.89 6.76
N SER A 211 -13.15 10.97 7.52
CA SER A 211 -14.18 11.94 7.88
C SER A 211 -15.47 11.28 8.43
N GLY A 212 -15.33 10.37 9.40
CA GLY A 212 -16.46 9.69 10.06
C GLY A 212 -17.06 8.52 9.27
N THR A 213 -16.67 8.33 8.01
CA THR A 213 -17.06 7.15 7.24
C THR A 213 -16.04 6.05 7.45
N ILE A 214 -16.50 4.87 7.88
CA ILE A 214 -15.63 3.70 8.02
C ILE A 214 -15.55 2.97 6.67
N TRP A 215 -14.34 2.66 6.25
CA TRP A 215 -14.04 1.97 4.99
C TRP A 215 -13.31 0.67 5.25
N VAL A 216 -13.61 -0.34 4.44
CA VAL A 216 -12.70 -1.48 4.25
C VAL A 216 -11.92 -1.23 2.98
N ILE A 217 -10.60 -1.30 3.08
CA ILE A 217 -9.65 -0.97 2.04
C ILE A 217 -8.79 -2.20 1.78
N ASP A 218 -8.90 -2.79 0.61
CA ASP A 218 -8.03 -3.89 0.18
C ASP A 218 -6.60 -3.38 -0.05
N ARG A 219 -5.61 -4.09 0.48
CA ARG A 219 -4.18 -3.72 0.45
C ARG A 219 -3.40 -4.42 -0.67
N GLY A 220 -4.10 -4.92 -1.69
CA GLY A 220 -3.52 -5.68 -2.78
C GLY A 220 -3.62 -7.20 -2.56
N SER A 221 -4.72 -7.65 -1.97
CA SER A 221 -4.89 -9.08 -1.69
C SER A 221 -5.04 -9.89 -2.99
N ALA A 222 -4.62 -11.16 -2.98
CA ALA A 222 -4.68 -12.01 -4.17
C ALA A 222 -6.12 -12.44 -4.51
N PHE A 223 -6.95 -12.67 -3.49
CA PHE A 223 -8.31 -13.20 -3.62
C PHE A 223 -9.40 -12.17 -3.29
N GLY A 224 -9.02 -10.94 -2.96
CA GLY A 224 -9.96 -9.90 -2.59
C GLY A 224 -10.52 -10.06 -1.18
N THR A 225 -11.42 -9.15 -0.85
CA THR A 225 -12.26 -9.14 0.35
C THR A 225 -13.69 -8.88 -0.09
N ILE A 226 -14.66 -9.51 0.56
CA ILE A 226 -16.08 -9.27 0.30
C ILE A 226 -16.66 -8.47 1.47
N VAL A 227 -17.30 -7.34 1.17
CA VAL A 227 -17.89 -6.42 2.15
C VAL A 227 -19.37 -6.28 1.82
N ASN A 228 -20.25 -6.78 2.70
CA ASN A 228 -21.71 -6.82 2.48
C ASN A 228 -22.09 -7.38 1.09
N GLY A 229 -21.39 -8.43 0.65
CA GLY A 229 -21.60 -9.07 -0.66
C GLY A 229 -20.90 -8.38 -1.84
N ARG A 230 -20.25 -7.23 -1.64
CA ARG A 230 -19.46 -6.53 -2.66
C ARG A 230 -17.99 -6.93 -2.60
N GLU A 231 -17.45 -7.43 -3.70
CA GLU A 231 -16.02 -7.76 -3.80
C GLU A 231 -15.16 -6.50 -4.01
N ILE A 232 -14.05 -6.43 -3.30
CA ILE A 232 -12.97 -5.44 -3.45
C ILE A 232 -11.63 -6.17 -3.50
N GLY A 233 -10.62 -5.60 -4.15
CA GLY A 233 -9.30 -6.22 -4.30
C GLY A 233 -9.29 -7.37 -5.29
N GLY A 234 -8.28 -8.24 -5.19
CA GLY A 234 -8.11 -9.35 -6.11
C GLY A 234 -7.99 -8.86 -7.57
N GLN A 235 -8.96 -9.22 -8.41
CA GLN A 235 -9.02 -8.80 -9.82
C GLN A 235 -10.02 -7.66 -10.08
N THR A 236 -10.69 -7.15 -9.05
CA THR A 236 -11.91 -6.32 -9.22
C THR A 236 -11.65 -4.85 -9.57
N GLY A 237 -10.40 -4.38 -9.61
CA GLY A 237 -10.04 -2.97 -9.90
C GLY A 237 -10.55 -1.94 -8.87
N LEU A 238 -11.46 -2.35 -7.98
CA LEU A 238 -12.03 -1.59 -6.88
C LEU A 238 -11.32 -1.99 -5.59
N PHE A 239 -10.74 -1.03 -4.87
CA PHE A 239 -9.92 -1.33 -3.69
C PHE A 239 -10.55 -0.90 -2.36
N ARG A 240 -11.77 -0.37 -2.37
CA ARG A 240 -12.44 0.06 -1.14
C ARG A 240 -13.96 -0.05 -1.21
N ALA A 241 -14.57 -0.31 -0.06
CA ALA A 241 -16.02 -0.29 0.14
C ALA A 241 -16.35 0.38 1.48
N PRO A 242 -17.39 1.23 1.53
CA PRO A 242 -17.83 1.82 2.78
C PRO A 242 -18.59 0.79 3.62
N LEU A 243 -18.56 0.96 4.93
CA LEU A 243 -19.42 0.22 5.85
C LEU A 243 -20.72 0.98 6.10
N ASP A 244 -21.81 0.23 6.21
CA ASP A 244 -23.11 0.73 6.63
C ASP A 244 -23.10 1.06 8.13
N GLN A 245 -23.94 2.01 8.55
CA GLN A 245 -24.07 2.47 9.95
C GLN A 245 -24.52 1.39 10.96
N LYS A 246 -24.79 0.16 10.49
CA LYS A 246 -25.28 -0.96 11.30
C LYS A 246 -24.22 -2.06 11.37
N GLN A 247 -24.66 -3.31 11.26
CA GLN A 247 -23.80 -4.48 11.20
C GLN A 247 -23.38 -4.73 9.75
N ASN A 248 -22.11 -5.05 9.57
CA ASN A 248 -21.46 -5.29 8.29
C ASN A 248 -20.78 -6.64 8.31
N GLN A 249 -20.94 -7.42 7.25
CA GLN A 249 -20.20 -8.66 7.08
C GLN A 249 -18.96 -8.41 6.23
N ILE A 250 -17.81 -8.89 6.70
CA ILE A 250 -16.59 -8.97 5.90
C ILE A 250 -16.14 -10.43 5.77
N ILE A 251 -15.79 -10.83 4.56
CA ILE A 251 -15.20 -12.12 4.24
C ILE A 251 -13.79 -11.82 3.73
N ILE A 252 -12.77 -12.28 4.46
CA ILE A 252 -11.37 -12.03 4.13
C ILE A 252 -10.88 -13.15 3.20
N GLY A 253 -10.56 -12.83 1.94
CA GLY A 253 -10.37 -13.80 0.87
C GLY A 253 -11.61 -13.96 -0.01
N SER A 254 -11.73 -15.12 -0.67
CA SER A 254 -12.84 -15.43 -1.57
C SER A 254 -14.13 -15.85 -0.83
N VAL A 255 -15.21 -16.08 -1.57
CA VAL A 255 -16.49 -16.61 -1.07
C VAL A 255 -16.38 -17.92 -0.27
N THR A 256 -15.33 -18.70 -0.48
CA THR A 256 -15.07 -19.96 0.24
C THR A 256 -14.29 -19.76 1.54
N SER A 257 -13.96 -18.52 1.89
CA SER A 257 -13.18 -18.23 3.09
C SER A 257 -13.94 -18.59 4.36
N LYS A 258 -13.19 -19.12 5.32
CA LYS A 258 -13.68 -19.39 6.67
C LYS A 258 -13.51 -18.18 7.59
N PHE A 259 -12.88 -17.11 7.13
CA PHE A 259 -12.57 -15.93 7.93
C PHE A 259 -13.64 -14.87 7.72
N ILE A 260 -14.81 -15.09 8.33
CA ILE A 260 -15.99 -14.23 8.22
C ILE A 260 -16.18 -13.49 9.54
N PHE A 261 -16.17 -12.17 9.48
CA PHE A 261 -16.32 -11.28 10.64
C PHE A 261 -17.53 -10.37 10.47
N LEU A 262 -18.11 -9.98 11.61
CA LEU A 262 -19.15 -8.96 11.70
C LEU A 262 -18.57 -7.72 12.36
N LEU A 263 -18.76 -6.57 11.71
CA LEU A 263 -18.33 -5.26 12.18
C LEU A 263 -19.57 -4.43 12.51
N GLU A 264 -19.63 -3.92 13.73
CA GLU A 264 -20.66 -2.99 14.19
C GLU A 264 -20.03 -1.63 14.42
N ILE A 265 -20.57 -0.61 13.76
CA ILE A 265 -20.16 0.77 13.97
C ILE A 265 -20.89 1.30 15.20
N ILE A 266 -20.15 1.84 16.16
CA ILE A 266 -20.70 2.60 17.28
C ILE A 266 -20.54 4.07 16.93
N PRO A 267 -21.65 4.78 16.63
CA PRO A 267 -21.61 6.23 16.52
C PRO A 267 -21.15 6.78 17.86
N ALA A 268 -20.21 7.72 17.84
CA ALA A 268 -19.82 8.37 19.08
C ALA A 268 -21.02 9.09 19.69
N GLN A 269 -21.19 8.91 20.99
CA GLN A 269 -22.25 9.58 21.75
C GLN A 269 -21.97 11.08 21.73
N VAL A 270 -22.97 11.85 21.28
CA VAL A 270 -22.98 13.31 21.29
C VAL A 270 -23.20 13.80 22.72
#